data_AF-A0A6M8SYD8-F1
#
_entry.id   AF-A0A6M8SYD8-F1
#
_cell.length_a   1.000
_cell.length_b   1.000
_cell.length_c   1.000
_cell.angle_alpha   90.00
_cell.angle_beta   90.00
_cell.angle_gamma   90.00
#
_symmetry.space_group_name_H-M   'P 1'
#
loop_
_entity.id
_entity.type
_entity.pdbx_description
1 polymer ?
#
loop_
_entity_poly.entity_id
_entity_poly.type
_entity_poly.pdbx_seq_one_letter_code
_entity_poly.pdbx_strand_id
1 'polypeptide(L)'
;MKLLLVLLVFLLNGCYLANGSPNSTEFWVKDGKRISYEERQFCFEKNKSKLKKKDKERFEYLKNRYKRLGYSNDGFSIMRTEYPNEYQEYLYLSGLIPSNAHCYYELGYKFRPPIYWCLAQDGDNTRICTENMKYRN
;
A
#
# COMPACT_ATOMS: atom_id res chain seq x y z
N MET A 1 24.26 -34.16 10.38
CA MET A 1 22.79 -33.95 10.34
C MET A 1 22.31 -32.71 11.10
N LYS A 2 22.73 -32.46 12.37
CA LYS A 2 22.27 -31.29 13.13
C LYS A 2 22.63 -29.92 12.50
N LEU A 3 23.83 -29.80 11.90
CA LEU A 3 24.29 -28.57 11.26
C LEU A 3 23.49 -28.21 9.97
N LEU A 4 23.07 -29.23 9.22
CA LEU A 4 22.24 -29.09 8.02
C LEU A 4 20.83 -28.57 8.36
N LEU A 5 20.26 -29.04 9.48
CA LEU A 5 18.97 -28.55 9.99
C LEU A 5 19.04 -27.07 10.40
N VAL A 6 20.13 -26.64 11.05
CA VAL A 6 20.35 -25.24 11.41
C VAL A 6 20.49 -24.35 10.17
N LEU A 7 21.27 -24.78 9.18
CA LEU A 7 21.41 -24.07 7.90
C LEU A 7 20.08 -23.96 7.15
N LEU A 8 19.25 -25.01 7.17
CA LEU A 8 17.93 -25.00 6.52
C LEU A 8 16.99 -23.95 7.15
N VAL A 9 17.01 -23.82 8.48
CA VAL A 9 16.19 -22.81 9.19
C VAL A 9 16.65 -21.39 8.84
N PHE A 10 17.95 -21.12 8.74
CA PHE A 10 18.44 -19.80 8.35
C PHE A 10 18.16 -19.49 6.86
N LEU A 11 18.28 -20.48 5.97
CA LEU A 11 17.99 -20.32 4.54
C LEU A 11 16.49 -20.10 4.26
N LEU A 12 15.60 -20.79 4.99
CA LEU A 12 14.15 -20.63 4.85
C LEU A 12 13.66 -19.25 5.35
N ASN A 13 14.32 -18.66 6.34
CA ASN A 13 14.02 -17.29 6.79
C ASN A 13 14.62 -16.22 5.86
N GLY A 14 15.64 -16.54 5.07
CA GLY A 14 16.30 -15.61 4.15
C GLY A 14 15.43 -15.19 2.94
N CYS A 15 14.45 -16.02 2.53
CA CYS A 15 13.60 -15.73 1.37
C CYS A 15 12.64 -14.54 1.58
N TYR A 16 12.33 -14.16 2.82
CA TYR A 16 11.50 -12.97 3.10
C TYR A 16 12.24 -11.66 2.77
N LEU A 17 13.57 -11.65 2.91
CA LEU A 17 14.39 -10.44 2.74
C LEU A 17 14.56 -10.01 1.28
N ALA A 18 14.42 -10.93 0.31
CA ALA A 18 14.68 -10.63 -1.10
C ALA A 18 13.49 -9.99 -1.84
N ASN A 19 12.25 -10.24 -1.41
CA ASN A 19 11.04 -9.77 -2.09
C ASN A 19 10.32 -8.62 -1.35
N GLY A 20 10.88 -8.18 -0.22
CA GLY A 20 10.24 -7.22 0.67
C GLY A 20 8.97 -7.79 1.33
N SER A 21 8.51 -7.06 2.33
CA SER A 21 7.31 -7.33 3.08
C SER A 21 6.05 -7.22 2.20
N PRO A 22 5.04 -8.09 2.40
CA PRO A 22 3.76 -7.98 1.72
C PRO A 22 3.08 -6.62 1.91
N ASN A 23 2.25 -6.21 0.96
CA ASN A 23 1.51 -4.95 1.07
C ASN A 23 0.51 -4.99 2.23
N SER A 24 0.36 -3.87 2.96
CA SER A 24 -0.55 -3.79 4.12
C SER A 24 -2.02 -4.14 3.80
N THR A 25 -2.45 -3.96 2.55
CA THR A 25 -3.79 -4.34 2.08
C THR A 25 -4.07 -5.84 2.22
N GLU A 26 -3.05 -6.69 2.26
CA GLU A 26 -3.20 -8.14 2.44
C GLU A 26 -3.70 -8.53 3.84
N PHE A 27 -3.55 -7.63 4.82
CA PHE A 27 -3.93 -7.88 6.21
C PHE A 27 -5.30 -7.32 6.58
N TRP A 28 -6.04 -6.76 5.63
CA TRP A 28 -7.44 -6.39 5.84
C TRP A 28 -8.33 -7.60 5.52
N VAL A 29 -8.92 -8.20 6.55
CA VAL A 29 -9.65 -9.47 6.45
C VAL A 29 -11.10 -9.35 6.96
N LYS A 30 -12.05 -9.88 6.20
CA LYS A 30 -13.48 -10.04 6.53
C LYS A 30 -13.89 -11.47 6.19
N ASP A 31 -14.44 -12.21 7.15
CA ASP A 31 -14.87 -13.61 6.97
C ASP A 31 -13.80 -14.53 6.35
N GLY A 32 -12.54 -14.34 6.78
CA GLY A 32 -11.39 -15.10 6.27
C GLY A 32 -10.91 -14.69 4.87
N LYS A 33 -11.54 -13.71 4.23
CA LYS A 33 -11.18 -13.21 2.89
C LYS A 33 -10.47 -11.85 2.98
N ARG A 34 -9.46 -11.68 2.13
CA ARG A 34 -8.76 -10.40 1.95
C ARG A 34 -9.64 -9.41 1.20
N ILE A 35 -9.43 -8.13 1.46
CA ILE A 35 -10.14 -7.06 0.74
C ILE A 35 -9.95 -7.16 -0.78
N SER A 36 -11.05 -7.05 -1.53
CA SER A 36 -10.99 -7.16 -3.00
C SER A 36 -10.42 -5.89 -3.65
N TYR A 37 -10.05 -5.98 -4.92
CA TYR A 37 -9.60 -4.81 -5.68
C TYR A 37 -10.72 -3.77 -5.81
N GLU A 38 -11.95 -4.22 -6.05
CA GLU A 38 -13.14 -3.39 -6.22
C GLU A 38 -13.45 -2.59 -4.95
N GLU A 39 -13.40 -3.23 -3.78
CA GLU A 39 -13.60 -2.55 -2.49
C GLU A 39 -12.45 -1.57 -2.18
N ARG A 40 -11.21 -1.91 -2.56
CA ARG A 40 -10.09 -0.96 -2.46
C ARG A 40 -10.29 0.27 -3.33
N GLN A 41 -10.72 0.08 -4.58
CA GLN A 41 -11.03 1.19 -5.51
C GLN A 41 -12.20 2.02 -4.98
N PHE A 42 -13.26 1.39 -4.49
CA PHE A 42 -14.39 2.08 -3.89
C PHE A 42 -13.94 3.02 -2.75
N CYS A 43 -13.14 2.52 -1.80
CA CYS A 43 -12.65 3.35 -0.70
C CYS A 43 -11.71 4.46 -1.16
N PHE A 44 -10.84 4.16 -2.14
CA PHE A 44 -9.96 5.16 -2.73
C PHE A 44 -10.77 6.30 -3.38
N GLU A 45 -11.79 5.99 -4.18
CA GLU A 45 -12.66 6.97 -4.81
C GLU A 45 -13.48 7.77 -3.76
N LYS A 46 -14.02 7.08 -2.74
CA LYS A 46 -14.70 7.71 -1.59
C LYS A 46 -13.79 8.72 -0.90
N ASN A 47 -12.54 8.37 -0.59
CA ASN A 47 -11.62 9.29 0.08
C ASN A 47 -11.08 10.39 -0.83
N LYS A 48 -10.78 10.08 -2.09
CA LYS A 48 -10.36 11.08 -3.09
C LYS A 48 -11.45 12.14 -3.31
N SER A 49 -12.73 11.79 -3.18
CA SER A 49 -13.83 12.76 -3.28
C SER A 49 -13.81 13.86 -2.21
N LYS A 50 -13.07 13.67 -1.12
CA LYS A 50 -12.90 14.65 -0.03
C LYS A 50 -11.86 15.73 -0.35
N LEU A 51 -11.07 15.56 -1.41
CA LEU A 51 -10.14 16.59 -1.86
C LEU A 51 -10.91 17.84 -2.32
N LYS A 52 -10.28 19.01 -2.22
CA LYS A 52 -10.80 20.23 -2.83
C LYS A 52 -10.94 20.02 -4.34
N LYS A 53 -11.95 20.64 -4.96
CA LYS A 53 -12.26 20.48 -6.38
C LYS A 53 -11.02 20.62 -7.28
N LYS A 54 -10.25 21.70 -7.10
CA LYS A 54 -9.01 21.97 -7.86
C LYS A 54 -7.96 20.85 -7.71
N ASP A 55 -7.73 20.39 -6.47
CA ASP A 55 -6.74 19.35 -6.16
C ASP A 55 -7.17 18.00 -6.75
N LYS A 56 -8.47 17.68 -6.68
CA LYS A 56 -9.04 16.48 -7.28
C LYS A 56 -8.89 16.46 -8.80
N GLU A 57 -9.23 17.57 -9.46
CA GLU A 57 -9.09 17.71 -10.93
C GLU A 57 -7.64 17.57 -11.37
N ARG A 58 -6.72 18.22 -10.63
CA ARG A 58 -5.28 18.10 -10.92
C ARG A 58 -4.75 16.70 -10.69
N PHE A 59 -5.16 16.03 -9.61
CA PHE A 59 -4.79 14.65 -9.33
C PHE A 59 -5.26 13.71 -10.43
N GLU A 60 -6.50 13.84 -10.91
CA GLU A 60 -7.02 13.02 -12.02
C GLU A 60 -6.28 13.25 -13.32
N TYR A 61 -5.95 14.50 -13.64
CA TYR A 61 -5.13 14.82 -14.81
C TYR A 61 -3.77 14.09 -14.75
N LEU A 62 -3.07 14.17 -13.61
CA LEU A 62 -1.77 13.53 -13.42
C LEU A 62 -1.87 12.00 -13.44
N LYS A 63 -2.89 11.43 -12.79
CA LYS A 63 -3.18 9.99 -12.80
C LYS A 63 -3.44 9.48 -14.23
N ASN A 64 -4.19 10.22 -15.04
CA ASN A 64 -4.46 9.84 -16.43
C ASN A 64 -3.24 10.01 -17.34
N ARG A 65 -2.39 11.02 -17.09
CA ARG A 65 -1.08 11.12 -17.75
C ARG A 65 -0.22 9.91 -17.42
N TYR A 66 -0.09 9.55 -16.15
CA TYR A 66 0.63 8.35 -15.70
C TYR A 66 0.12 7.09 -16.43
N LYS A 67 -1.20 6.90 -16.47
CA LYS A 67 -1.82 5.77 -17.19
C LYS A 67 -1.46 5.72 -18.68
N ARG A 68 -1.37 6.89 -19.34
CA ARG A 68 -1.01 6.99 -20.77
C ARG A 68 0.47 6.72 -21.05
N LEU A 69 1.36 7.04 -20.11
CA LEU A 69 2.80 6.80 -20.23
C LEU A 69 3.18 5.32 -20.05
N GLY A 70 2.23 4.46 -19.68
CA GLY A 70 2.37 3.00 -19.63
C GLY A 70 2.38 2.45 -18.21
N TYR A 71 1.62 1.37 -17.97
CA TYR A 71 1.64 0.60 -16.72
C TYR A 71 2.87 -0.34 -16.60
N SER A 72 3.80 -0.34 -17.56
CA SER A 72 5.07 -1.05 -17.39
C SER A 72 5.92 -0.36 -16.32
N ASN A 73 6.99 -1.01 -15.86
CA ASN A 73 7.98 -0.45 -14.94
C ASN A 73 8.54 0.93 -15.39
N ASP A 74 8.24 1.36 -16.62
CA ASP A 74 8.71 2.59 -17.23
C ASP A 74 7.83 3.82 -16.92
N GLY A 75 6.51 3.72 -16.73
CA GLY A 75 5.67 4.92 -16.57
C GLY A 75 6.01 5.74 -15.32
N PHE A 76 6.34 5.06 -14.23
CA PHE A 76 6.87 5.68 -13.01
C PHE A 76 8.26 6.23 -13.21
N SER A 77 9.12 5.50 -13.92
CA SER A 77 10.48 5.95 -14.23
C SER A 77 10.42 7.23 -15.07
N ILE A 78 9.65 7.23 -16.16
CA ILE A 78 9.43 8.34 -17.10
C ILE A 78 8.88 9.57 -16.35
N MET A 79 7.83 9.42 -15.54
CA MET A 79 7.32 10.56 -14.76
C MET A 79 8.39 11.12 -13.83
N ARG A 80 9.16 10.25 -13.14
CA ARG A 80 10.21 10.66 -12.23
C ARG A 80 11.40 11.33 -12.95
N THR A 81 11.75 10.89 -14.14
CA THR A 81 12.93 11.37 -14.87
C THR A 81 12.64 12.51 -15.83
N GLU A 82 11.55 12.44 -16.59
CA GLU A 82 11.19 13.40 -17.64
C GLU A 82 10.22 14.48 -17.13
N TYR A 83 9.37 14.17 -16.13
CA TYR A 83 8.38 15.09 -15.57
C TYR A 83 8.49 15.25 -14.04
N PRO A 84 9.70 15.52 -13.49
CA PRO A 84 9.96 15.43 -12.04
C PRO A 84 9.04 16.32 -11.20
N ASN A 85 8.71 17.53 -11.67
CA ASN A 85 7.82 18.44 -10.95
C ASN A 85 6.39 17.89 -10.85
N GLU A 86 5.87 17.33 -11.94
CA GLU A 86 4.53 16.75 -11.95
C GLU A 86 4.47 15.44 -11.18
N TYR A 87 5.56 14.69 -11.16
CA TYR A 87 5.70 13.51 -10.32
C TYR A 87 5.66 13.89 -8.83
N GLN A 88 6.39 14.92 -8.42
CA GLN A 88 6.32 15.42 -7.04
C GLN A 88 4.93 15.95 -6.68
N GLU A 89 4.29 16.67 -7.60
CA GLU A 89 2.93 17.15 -7.41
C GLU A 89 1.93 15.99 -7.26
N TYR A 90 2.08 14.94 -8.06
CA TYR A 90 1.27 13.73 -7.95
C TYR A 90 1.43 13.07 -6.57
N LEU A 91 2.67 12.93 -6.08
CA LEU A 91 2.93 12.38 -4.74
C LEU A 91 2.31 13.25 -3.64
N TYR A 92 2.47 14.57 -3.74
CA TYR A 92 1.87 15.52 -2.80
C TYR A 92 0.34 15.37 -2.76
N LEU A 93 -0.32 15.42 -3.93
CA LEU A 93 -1.78 15.29 -4.02
C LEU A 93 -2.27 13.91 -3.57
N SER A 94 -1.52 12.84 -3.85
CA SER A 94 -1.81 11.50 -3.34
C SER A 94 -1.73 11.45 -1.81
N GLY A 95 -0.78 12.16 -1.21
CA GLY A 95 -0.62 12.27 0.25
C GLY A 95 -1.74 13.05 0.94
N LEU A 96 -2.47 13.90 0.21
CA LEU A 96 -3.66 14.58 0.72
C LEU A 96 -4.89 13.66 0.81
N ILE A 97 -4.89 12.52 0.10
CA ILE A 97 -6.00 11.58 0.14
C ILE A 97 -5.98 10.85 1.50
N PRO A 98 -7.05 10.94 2.31
CA PRO A 98 -7.10 10.26 3.60
C PRO A 98 -6.92 8.75 3.46
N SER A 99 -6.34 8.12 4.49
CA SER A 99 -6.19 6.67 4.56
C SER A 99 -7.51 5.93 4.33
N ASN A 100 -7.45 4.84 3.56
CA ASN A 100 -8.60 3.97 3.29
C ASN A 100 -8.96 3.06 4.47
N ALA A 101 -8.12 2.98 5.50
CA ALA A 101 -8.28 2.09 6.65
C ALA A 101 -9.65 2.19 7.32
N HIS A 102 -10.13 3.42 7.56
CA HIS A 102 -11.45 3.61 8.16
C HIS A 102 -12.57 3.09 7.26
N CYS A 103 -12.49 3.32 5.94
CA CYS A 103 -13.46 2.81 4.99
C CYS A 103 -13.44 1.27 4.92
N TYR A 104 -12.26 0.65 4.96
CA TYR A 104 -12.15 -0.81 5.05
C TYR A 104 -12.84 -1.33 6.30
N TYR A 105 -12.63 -0.67 7.43
CA TYR A 105 -13.29 -0.99 8.69
C TYR A 105 -14.82 -0.86 8.63
N GLU A 106 -15.35 0.22 8.03
CA GLU A 106 -16.79 0.40 7.79
C GLU A 106 -17.39 -0.71 6.92
N LEU A 107 -16.61 -1.24 5.97
CA LEU A 107 -17.00 -2.38 5.13
C LEU A 107 -16.94 -3.75 5.86
N GLY A 108 -16.59 -3.76 7.15
CA GLY A 108 -16.50 -4.95 7.99
C GLY A 108 -15.12 -5.61 8.03
N TYR A 109 -14.10 -5.03 7.39
CA TYR A 109 -12.74 -5.57 7.46
C TYR A 109 -12.06 -5.24 8.77
N LYS A 110 -11.24 -6.18 9.25
CA LYS A 110 -10.36 -5.98 10.40
C LYS A 110 -8.91 -6.05 9.97
N PHE A 111 -8.08 -5.18 10.53
CA PHE A 111 -6.65 -5.19 10.26
C PHE A 111 -5.95 -6.24 11.13
N ARG A 112 -5.48 -7.31 10.50
CA ARG A 112 -4.90 -8.51 11.16
C ARG A 112 -3.50 -8.84 10.63
N PRO A 113 -2.51 -7.95 10.79
CA PRO A 113 -1.13 -8.26 10.41
C PRO A 113 -0.51 -9.25 11.42
N PRO A 114 0.41 -10.11 10.98
CA PRO A 114 1.25 -10.86 11.91
C PRO A 114 2.31 -9.92 12.52
N ILE A 115 2.72 -10.21 13.77
CA ILE A 115 3.66 -9.36 14.53
C ILE A 115 4.99 -9.19 13.78
N TYR A 116 5.51 -10.26 13.16
CA TYR A 116 6.76 -10.18 12.41
C TYR A 116 6.70 -9.17 11.26
N TRP A 117 5.53 -8.99 10.63
CA TRP A 117 5.35 -8.00 9.57
C TRP A 117 5.41 -6.58 10.13
N CYS A 118 4.77 -6.32 11.28
CA CYS A 118 4.85 -5.03 11.96
C CYS A 118 6.27 -4.64 12.40
N LEU A 119 7.13 -5.63 12.68
CA LEU A 119 8.51 -5.43 13.14
C LEU A 119 9.53 -5.39 12.01
N ALA A 120 9.12 -5.70 10.78
CA ALA A 120 10.01 -5.72 9.63
C ALA A 120 10.50 -4.30 9.32
N GLN A 121 11.82 -4.17 9.11
CA GLN A 121 12.52 -2.88 8.94
C GLN A 121 12.57 -2.40 7.48
N ASP A 122 11.86 -3.08 6.60
CA ASP A 122 11.80 -2.81 5.18
C ASP A 122 10.56 -1.96 4.84
N GLY A 123 10.65 -0.66 5.15
CA GLY A 123 9.63 0.34 4.81
C GLY A 123 8.80 0.81 6.00
N ASP A 124 7.53 1.16 5.76
CA ASP A 124 6.65 1.84 6.72
C ASP A 124 5.82 0.89 7.59
N ASN A 125 6.15 -0.40 7.66
CA ASN A 125 5.30 -1.42 8.26
C ASN A 125 4.97 -1.16 9.73
N THR A 126 5.97 -0.76 10.53
CA THR A 126 5.76 -0.41 11.95
C THR A 126 4.78 0.74 12.10
N ARG A 127 4.93 1.80 11.29
CA ARG A 127 4.02 2.95 11.29
C ARG A 127 2.61 2.55 10.89
N ILE A 128 2.47 1.81 9.78
CA ILE A 128 1.18 1.32 9.30
C ILE A 128 0.52 0.43 10.35
N CYS A 129 1.27 -0.43 11.04
CA CYS A 129 0.73 -1.20 12.14
C CYS A 129 0.20 -0.29 13.24
N THR A 130 1.03 0.58 13.81
CA THR A 130 0.63 1.48 14.90
C THR A 130 -0.61 2.30 14.54
N GLU A 131 -0.71 2.84 13.33
CA GLU A 131 -1.85 3.64 12.88
C GLU A 131 -3.16 2.82 12.77
N ASN A 132 -3.06 1.53 12.39
CA ASN A 132 -4.21 0.70 12.06
C ASN A 132 -4.57 -0.35 13.12
N MET A 133 -3.78 -0.51 14.18
CA MET A 133 -4.07 -1.42 15.29
C MET A 133 -5.44 -1.17 15.94
N LYS A 134 -5.93 0.08 15.90
CA LYS A 134 -7.29 0.44 16.36
C LYS A 134 -8.43 -0.24 15.59
N TYR A 135 -8.16 -0.74 14.39
CA TYR A 135 -9.13 -1.44 13.52
C TYR A 135 -9.00 -2.97 13.61
N ARG A 136 -8.28 -3.50 14.60
CA ARG A 136 -8.07 -4.93 14.79
C ARG A 136 -9.32 -5.66 15.29
N ASN A 137 -10.14 -4.97 16.08
CA ASN A 137 -11.32 -5.52 16.77
C ASN A 137 -12.61 -4.93 16.23
#